data_AF-A0A1E1KUP5-F1
#
_entry.id   AF-A0A1E1KUP5-F1
#
_cell.length_a   1.000
_cell.length_b   1.000
_cell.length_c   1.000
_cell.angle_alpha   90.00
_cell.angle_beta   90.00
_cell.angle_gamma   90.00
#
_symmetry.space_group_name_H-M   'P 1'
#
loop_
_entity.id
_entity.type
_entity.pdbx_description
1 polymer ?
#
loop_
_entity_poly.entity_id
_entity_poly.type
_entity_poly.pdbx_seq_one_letter_code
_entity_poly.pdbx_strand_id
1 'polypeptide(L)'
;MQESLEMGGLTYPIEDNLVKVPEALWRTLVADRGPNNISAPSWYHRACLHCLIHVTPNGGLSTGVLKEQSGTATTMVTLLKRVQQVVWNRKFLLSKSKKLFGLAPTNAQEGDSICILFGCSVPVVLRKMESETGTYYHFIGESYIHGIMTERFWNNFRWNSASILIWIK
;
A
#
# COMPACT_ATOMS: atom_id res chain seq x y z
N MET A 1 -4.10 -9.73 -7.82
CA MET A 1 -4.71 -9.25 -6.56
C MET A 1 -4.65 -10.30 -5.46
N GLN A 2 -4.85 -11.61 -5.73
CA GLN A 2 -4.59 -12.69 -4.75
C GLN A 2 -3.22 -12.57 -4.07
N GLU A 3 -2.14 -12.55 -4.85
CA GLU A 3 -0.77 -12.39 -4.35
C GLU A 3 -0.62 -11.14 -3.44
N SER A 4 -1.28 -10.05 -3.80
CA SER A 4 -1.28 -8.81 -3.04
C SER A 4 -2.02 -8.90 -1.70
N LEU A 5 -3.09 -9.71 -1.63
CA LEU A 5 -3.81 -9.99 -0.38
C LEU A 5 -2.94 -10.84 0.55
N GLU A 6 -2.27 -11.86 0.01
CA GLU A 6 -1.34 -12.71 0.74
C GLU A 6 -0.13 -11.92 1.26
N MET A 7 0.46 -11.04 0.44
CA MET A 7 1.52 -10.12 0.87
C MET A 7 1.06 -9.19 2.02
N GLY A 8 -0.21 -8.80 2.01
CA GLY A 8 -0.84 -8.01 3.08
C GLY A 8 -1.19 -8.81 4.33
N GLY A 9 -0.94 -10.13 4.35
CA GLY A 9 -1.19 -11.02 5.48
C GLY A 9 -2.62 -11.59 5.54
N LEU A 10 -3.37 -11.53 4.44
CA LEU A 10 -4.68 -12.18 4.34
C LEU A 10 -4.50 -13.59 3.74
N THR A 11 -4.98 -14.61 4.44
CA THR A 11 -4.99 -15.98 3.91
C THR A 11 -6.03 -16.14 2.82
N TYR A 12 -5.72 -16.96 1.82
CA TYR A 12 -6.58 -17.22 0.68
C TYR A 12 -6.88 -18.73 0.54
N PRO A 13 -8.12 -19.15 0.22
CA PRO A 13 -9.32 -18.35 -0.02
C PRO A 13 -9.80 -17.60 1.23
N ILE A 14 -10.53 -16.49 1.03
CA ILE A 14 -11.10 -15.74 2.15
C ILE A 14 -12.22 -16.57 2.78
N GLU A 15 -12.07 -16.91 4.05
CA GLU A 15 -13.09 -17.65 4.80
C GLU A 15 -14.35 -16.79 5.03
N ASP A 16 -15.52 -17.42 5.00
CA ASP A 16 -16.83 -16.75 5.16
C ASP A 16 -16.98 -16.01 6.52
N ASN A 17 -16.17 -16.38 7.50
CA ASN A 17 -16.15 -15.82 8.85
C ASN A 17 -15.04 -14.75 9.04
N LEU A 18 -14.50 -14.14 7.98
CA LEU A 18 -13.44 -13.13 8.11
C LEU A 18 -13.86 -12.04 9.12
N VAL A 19 -13.24 -12.03 10.29
CA VAL A 19 -13.55 -11.07 11.38
C VAL A 19 -12.61 -9.86 11.34
N LYS A 20 -11.44 -10.00 10.72
CA LYS A 20 -10.38 -8.98 10.78
C LYS A 20 -9.56 -8.92 9.50
N VAL A 21 -9.52 -7.74 8.88
CA VAL A 21 -8.52 -7.40 7.87
C VAL A 21 -7.21 -6.98 8.55
N PRO A 22 -6.05 -7.51 8.15
CA PRO A 22 -4.75 -7.04 8.64
C PRO A 22 -4.59 -5.54 8.47
N GLU A 23 -4.05 -4.87 9.49
CA GLU A 23 -3.94 -3.40 9.50
C GLU A 23 -3.10 -2.86 8.34
N ALA A 24 -1.97 -3.52 8.08
CA ALA A 24 -1.09 -3.18 6.98
C ALA A 24 -1.81 -3.24 5.63
N LEU A 25 -2.69 -4.22 5.42
CA LEU A 25 -3.42 -4.38 4.17
C LEU A 25 -4.43 -3.25 3.95
N TRP A 26 -5.40 -3.08 4.86
CA TRP A 26 -6.49 -2.12 4.62
C TRP A 26 -6.00 -0.67 4.64
N ARG A 27 -4.99 -0.34 5.46
CA ARG A 27 -4.38 1.00 5.42
C ARG A 27 -3.59 1.24 4.15
N THR A 28 -2.88 0.23 3.62
CA THR A 28 -2.17 0.35 2.34
C THR A 28 -3.13 0.54 1.18
N LEU A 29 -4.27 -0.16 1.16
CA LEU A 29 -5.29 0.01 0.12
C LEU A 29 -5.82 1.44 -0.01
N VAL A 30 -5.70 2.26 1.03
CA VAL A 30 -6.14 3.66 1.05
C VAL A 30 -5.01 4.67 1.23
N ALA A 31 -3.77 4.18 1.24
CA ALA A 31 -2.56 4.94 1.53
C ALA A 31 -2.66 5.72 2.86
N ASP A 32 -3.28 5.11 3.87
CA ASP A 32 -3.60 5.69 5.19
C ASP A 32 -4.32 7.04 5.15
N ARG A 33 -5.08 7.34 4.08
CA ARG A 33 -5.83 8.59 3.95
C ARG A 33 -7.33 8.36 3.85
N GLY A 34 -8.05 9.10 4.69
CA GLY A 34 -9.49 9.23 4.71
C GLY A 34 -10.02 10.45 3.94
N PRO A 35 -11.31 10.75 4.08
CA PRO A 35 -11.91 11.97 3.55
C PRO A 35 -11.23 13.22 4.13
N ASN A 36 -11.14 14.31 3.35
CA ASN A 36 -10.48 15.56 3.78
C ASN A 36 -8.98 15.42 4.13
N ASN A 37 -8.30 14.41 3.59
CA ASN A 37 -6.85 14.20 3.74
C ASN A 37 -6.39 13.94 5.19
N ILE A 38 -7.30 13.52 6.08
CA ILE A 38 -6.99 13.04 7.43
C ILE A 38 -6.54 11.56 7.39
N SER A 39 -5.92 11.07 8.47
CA SER A 39 -5.58 9.64 8.58
C SER A 39 -6.82 8.76 8.40
N ALA A 40 -6.64 7.58 7.79
CA ALA A 40 -7.75 6.68 7.49
C ALA A 40 -8.55 6.34 8.76
N PRO A 41 -9.87 6.64 8.80
CA PRO A 41 -10.68 6.46 10.00
C PRO A 41 -10.93 4.98 10.26
N SER A 42 -11.14 4.61 11.52
CA SER A 42 -11.31 3.21 11.95
C SER A 42 -12.45 2.48 11.23
N TRP A 43 -13.50 3.19 10.78
CA TRP A 43 -14.59 2.58 10.03
C TRP A 43 -14.18 2.05 8.64
N TYR A 44 -13.06 2.51 8.08
CA TYR A 44 -12.51 1.95 6.83
C TYR A 44 -12.18 0.47 6.98
N HIS A 45 -11.75 0.03 8.17
CA HIS A 45 -11.50 -1.39 8.46
C HIS A 45 -12.76 -2.23 8.26
N ARG A 46 -13.89 -1.80 8.84
CA ARG A 46 -15.18 -2.49 8.70
C ARG A 46 -15.69 -2.44 7.26
N ALA A 47 -15.61 -1.28 6.61
CA ALA A 47 -15.99 -1.16 5.21
C ALA A 47 -15.15 -2.10 4.32
N CYS A 48 -13.85 -2.26 4.63
CA CYS A 48 -12.96 -3.14 3.89
C CYS A 48 -13.34 -4.60 4.09
N LEU A 49 -13.67 -4.98 5.33
CA LEU A 49 -14.22 -6.30 5.64
C LEU A 49 -15.45 -6.62 4.80
N HIS A 50 -16.43 -5.71 4.78
CA HIS A 50 -17.65 -5.85 3.97
C HIS A 50 -17.39 -5.85 2.46
N CYS A 51 -16.30 -5.25 1.98
CA CYS A 51 -15.93 -5.36 0.57
C CYS A 51 -15.23 -6.69 0.26
N LEU A 52 -14.40 -7.21 1.18
CA LEU A 52 -13.59 -8.41 0.94
C LEU A 52 -14.42 -9.69 0.82
N ILE A 53 -15.62 -9.76 1.41
CA ILE A 53 -16.57 -10.87 1.19
C ILE A 53 -17.02 -11.01 -0.27
N HIS A 54 -16.83 -9.96 -1.08
CA HIS A 54 -17.19 -9.95 -2.51
C HIS A 54 -15.98 -10.21 -3.42
N VAL A 55 -14.82 -10.57 -2.86
CA VAL A 55 -13.66 -10.98 -3.66
C VAL A 55 -13.98 -12.30 -4.33
N THR A 56 -13.80 -12.34 -5.65
CA THR A 56 -14.04 -13.53 -6.46
C THR A 56 -12.99 -14.61 -6.18
N PRO A 57 -13.26 -15.89 -6.48
CA PRO A 57 -12.30 -17.00 -6.27
C PRO A 57 -10.96 -16.88 -7.01
N ASN A 58 -10.82 -15.95 -7.97
CA ASN A 58 -9.54 -15.60 -8.61
C ASN A 58 -8.87 -14.35 -7.98
N GLY A 59 -9.32 -13.93 -6.79
CA GLY A 59 -8.78 -12.81 -6.03
C GLY A 59 -9.16 -11.43 -6.57
N GLY A 60 -10.13 -11.33 -7.48
CA GLY A 60 -10.58 -10.06 -8.07
C GLY A 60 -11.65 -9.37 -7.21
N LEU A 61 -11.62 -8.04 -7.14
CA LEU A 61 -12.70 -7.25 -6.55
C LEU A 61 -13.23 -6.25 -7.59
N SER A 62 -14.44 -6.48 -8.08
CA SER A 62 -15.10 -5.61 -9.06
C SER A 62 -15.62 -4.33 -8.38
N THR A 63 -14.71 -3.41 -8.11
CA THR A 63 -14.98 -2.14 -7.42
C THR A 63 -16.04 -1.28 -8.11
N GLY A 64 -16.17 -1.34 -9.44
CA GLY A 64 -17.23 -0.66 -10.19
C GLY A 64 -18.62 -1.23 -9.88
N VAL A 65 -18.77 -2.56 -9.99
CA VAL A 65 -20.03 -3.28 -9.75
C VAL A 65 -20.52 -3.04 -8.32
N LEU A 66 -19.63 -3.16 -7.33
CA LEU A 66 -20.01 -2.98 -5.92
C LEU A 66 -20.48 -1.56 -5.61
N LYS A 67 -19.92 -0.54 -6.26
CA LYS A 67 -20.34 0.86 -6.06
C LYS A 67 -21.74 1.15 -6.62
N GLU A 68 -22.11 0.48 -7.70
CA GLU A 68 -23.35 0.72 -8.45
C GLU A 68 -24.50 -0.20 -8.01
N GLN A 69 -24.19 -1.25 -7.24
CA GLN A 69 -25.19 -2.16 -6.69
C GLN A 69 -26.13 -1.45 -5.71
N SER A 70 -27.44 -1.64 -5.90
CA SER A 70 -28.48 -1.13 -5.00
C SER A 70 -28.29 -1.70 -3.59
N GLY A 71 -28.32 -0.82 -2.58
CA GLY A 71 -28.12 -1.20 -1.18
C GLY A 71 -26.67 -1.16 -0.68
N THR A 72 -25.68 -0.87 -1.53
CA THR A 72 -24.30 -0.68 -1.06
C THR A 72 -24.20 0.50 -0.10
N ALA A 73 -23.64 0.25 1.09
CA ALA A 73 -23.46 1.28 2.10
C ALA A 73 -22.54 2.41 1.61
N THR A 74 -22.87 3.66 1.95
CA THR A 74 -22.08 4.85 1.57
C THR A 74 -20.63 4.79 2.05
N THR A 75 -20.38 4.13 3.18
CA THR A 75 -19.04 3.85 3.72
C THR A 75 -18.24 2.94 2.80
N MET A 76 -18.84 1.86 2.28
CA MET A 76 -18.21 0.98 1.29
C MET A 76 -17.91 1.73 -0.01
N VAL A 77 -18.85 2.53 -0.52
CA VAL A 77 -18.63 3.35 -1.73
C VAL A 77 -17.46 4.32 -1.53
N THR A 78 -17.40 4.98 -0.37
CA THR A 78 -16.32 5.93 -0.03
C THR A 78 -14.97 5.23 0.01
N LEU A 79 -14.90 4.06 0.67
CA LEU A 79 -13.70 3.24 0.68
C LEU A 79 -13.29 2.81 -0.73
N LEU A 80 -14.20 2.22 -1.50
CA LEU A 80 -13.93 1.69 -2.84
C LEU A 80 -13.42 2.79 -3.80
N LYS A 81 -13.99 3.99 -3.74
CA LYS A 81 -13.50 5.16 -4.50
C LYS A 81 -12.05 5.48 -4.14
N ARG A 82 -11.70 5.44 -2.85
CA ARG A 82 -10.33 5.69 -2.40
C ARG A 82 -9.37 4.58 -2.83
N VAL A 83 -9.78 3.32 -2.71
CA VAL A 83 -8.99 2.16 -3.16
C VAL A 83 -8.68 2.25 -4.65
N GLN A 84 -9.68 2.60 -5.47
CA GLN A 84 -9.47 2.83 -6.91
C GLN A 84 -8.41 3.91 -7.15
N GLN A 85 -8.49 5.06 -6.48
CA GLN A 85 -7.52 6.16 -6.65
C GLN A 85 -6.10 5.81 -6.22
N VAL A 86 -5.96 4.96 -5.21
CA VAL A 86 -4.67 4.64 -4.58
C VAL A 86 -3.95 3.48 -5.28
N VAL A 87 -4.70 2.44 -5.66
CA VAL A 87 -4.13 1.20 -6.20
C VAL A 87 -3.94 1.28 -7.72
N TRP A 88 -4.68 2.14 -8.43
CA TRP A 88 -4.55 2.28 -9.88
C TRP A 88 -3.12 2.69 -10.29
N ASN A 89 -2.56 2.00 -11.29
CA ASN A 89 -1.17 2.20 -11.73
C ASN A 89 -0.13 2.13 -10.59
N ARG A 90 -0.35 1.20 -9.65
CA ARG A 90 0.57 0.85 -8.58
C ARG A 90 0.68 -0.67 -8.45
N LYS A 91 1.81 -1.12 -7.90
CA LYS A 91 2.04 -2.52 -7.50
C LYS A 91 2.13 -2.59 -5.99
N PHE A 92 1.71 -3.70 -5.41
CA PHE A 92 2.01 -3.98 -4.01
C PHE A 92 3.47 -4.38 -3.89
N LEU A 93 4.09 -3.99 -2.79
CA LEU A 93 5.45 -4.37 -2.46
C LEU A 93 5.49 -4.97 -1.07
N LEU A 94 6.41 -5.91 -0.90
CA LEU A 94 6.80 -6.44 0.40
C LEU A 94 8.32 -6.41 0.48
N SER A 95 8.86 -5.76 1.51
CA SER A 95 10.31 -5.74 1.74
C SER A 95 10.90 -7.15 1.90
N LYS A 96 12.19 -7.31 1.63
CA LYS A 96 12.92 -8.58 1.83
C LYS A 96 12.79 -9.14 3.26
N SER A 97 12.70 -8.28 4.27
CA SER A 97 12.50 -8.69 5.66
C SER A 97 11.05 -9.06 6.01
N LYS A 98 10.11 -8.93 5.06
CA LYS A 98 8.65 -9.11 5.23
C LYS A 98 8.04 -8.25 6.34
N LYS A 99 8.69 -7.14 6.70
CA LYS A 99 8.25 -6.23 7.77
C LYS A 99 7.57 -4.98 7.25
N LEU A 100 7.88 -4.58 6.02
CA LEU A 100 7.37 -3.38 5.38
C LEU A 100 6.54 -3.77 4.17
N PHE A 101 5.30 -3.33 4.17
CA PHE A 101 4.30 -3.57 3.14
C PHE A 101 3.80 -2.22 2.60
N GLY A 102 3.52 -2.15 1.31
CA GLY A 102 3.22 -0.87 0.69
C GLY A 102 2.81 -0.92 -0.77
N LEU A 103 2.84 0.24 -1.42
CA LEU A 103 2.58 0.45 -2.84
C LEU A 103 3.79 1.10 -3.50
N ALA A 104 4.16 0.58 -4.66
CA ALA A 104 5.21 1.11 -5.52
C ALA A 104 4.65 1.49 -6.90
N PRO A 105 5.37 2.31 -7.67
CA PRO A 105 5.09 2.54 -9.08
C PRO A 105 5.05 1.24 -9.91
N THR A 106 4.31 1.22 -11.01
CA THR A 106 4.18 0.02 -11.87
C THR A 106 5.51 -0.44 -12.48
N ASN A 107 6.46 0.46 -12.68
CA ASN A 107 7.81 0.19 -13.20
C ASN A 107 8.80 -0.28 -12.11
N ALA A 108 8.39 -0.34 -10.84
CA ALA A 108 9.20 -0.93 -9.78
C ALA A 108 9.36 -2.45 -9.99
N GLN A 109 10.53 -2.97 -9.60
CA GLN A 109 10.92 -4.35 -9.77
C GLN A 109 11.71 -4.88 -8.55
N GLU A 110 11.85 -6.20 -8.48
CA GLU A 110 12.71 -6.85 -7.48
C GLU A 110 14.14 -6.30 -7.53
N GLY A 111 14.73 -6.00 -6.37
CA GLY A 111 16.06 -5.40 -6.25
C GLY A 111 16.07 -3.86 -6.20
N ASP A 112 14.94 -3.21 -6.47
CA ASP A 112 14.81 -1.77 -6.23
C ASP A 112 14.91 -1.46 -4.72
N SER A 113 15.39 -0.25 -4.41
CA SER A 113 15.53 0.26 -3.06
C SER A 113 14.51 1.34 -2.77
N ILE A 114 13.79 1.26 -1.66
CA ILE A 114 12.99 2.39 -1.16
C ILE A 114 13.90 3.29 -0.34
N CYS A 115 13.80 4.60 -0.53
CA CYS A 115 14.57 5.63 0.13
C CYS A 115 13.69 6.79 0.56
N ILE A 116 13.98 7.40 1.71
CA ILE A 116 13.49 8.76 2.00
C ILE A 116 14.64 9.70 1.68
N LEU A 117 14.48 10.53 0.66
CA LEU A 117 15.47 11.54 0.30
C LEU A 117 15.40 12.71 1.27
N PHE A 118 16.54 13.33 1.56
CA PHE A 118 16.58 14.52 2.40
C PHE A 118 15.69 15.63 1.80
N GLY A 119 14.80 16.20 2.62
CA GLY A 119 13.83 17.20 2.19
C GLY A 119 12.55 16.63 1.57
N CYS A 120 12.45 15.32 1.33
CA CYS A 120 11.22 14.68 0.88
C CYS A 120 10.39 14.18 2.06
N SER A 121 9.06 14.32 1.97
CA SER A 121 8.10 13.85 2.97
C SER A 121 7.53 12.46 2.67
N VAL A 122 7.98 11.82 1.59
CA VAL A 122 7.48 10.52 1.13
C VAL A 122 8.64 9.61 0.72
N PRO A 123 8.53 8.29 0.94
CA PRO A 123 9.48 7.32 0.43
C PRO A 123 9.39 7.22 -1.09
N VAL A 124 10.53 7.07 -1.74
CA VAL A 124 10.67 6.93 -3.19
C VAL A 124 11.37 5.63 -3.52
N VAL A 125 11.10 5.10 -4.72
CA VAL A 125 11.76 3.91 -5.25
C VAL A 125 12.93 4.37 -6.12
N LEU A 126 14.11 3.83 -5.84
CA LEU A 126 15.36 4.05 -6.56
C LEU A 126 15.91 2.73 -7.08
N ARG A 127 16.41 2.74 -8.31
CA ARG A 127 17.10 1.61 -8.92
C ARG A 127 18.59 1.88 -8.97
N LYS A 128 19.38 0.97 -8.40
CA LYS A 128 20.84 1.03 -8.50
C LYS A 128 21.26 0.70 -9.93
N MET A 129 22.12 1.55 -10.51
CA MET A 129 22.69 1.39 -11.84
C MET A 129 24.22 1.44 -11.72
N GLU A 130 24.90 0.59 -12.48
CA GLU A 130 26.35 0.58 -12.58
C GLU A 130 26.76 1.05 -13.98
N SER A 131 27.70 1.98 -14.07
CA SER A 131 28.36 2.39 -15.32
C SER A 131 29.88 2.32 -15.18
N GLU A 132 30.58 2.44 -16.31
CA GLU A 132 32.05 2.55 -16.35
C GLU A 132 32.58 3.70 -15.49
N THR A 133 31.77 4.74 -15.28
CA THR A 133 32.07 5.95 -14.51
C THR A 133 31.67 5.88 -13.03
N GLY A 134 31.02 4.79 -12.59
CA GLY A 134 30.64 4.57 -11.19
C GLY A 134 29.18 4.15 -10.99
N THR A 135 28.73 4.20 -9.73
CA THR A 135 27.35 3.84 -9.35
C THR A 135 26.47 5.08 -9.32
N TYR A 136 25.28 5.00 -9.90
CA TYR A 136 24.23 6.02 -9.78
C TYR A 136 22.87 5.37 -9.51
N TYR A 137 21.88 6.19 -9.14
CA TYR A 137 20.53 5.73 -8.82
C TYR A 137 19.52 6.37 -9.75
N HIS A 138 18.72 5.54 -10.43
CA HIS A 138 17.62 6.00 -11.26
C HIS A 138 16.35 6.14 -10.42
N PHE A 139 15.69 7.29 -10.51
CA PHE A 139 14.44 7.56 -9.81
C PHE A 139 13.27 6.87 -10.52
N ILE A 140 12.60 5.93 -9.84
CA ILE A 140 11.50 5.16 -10.39
C ILE A 140 10.15 5.84 -10.10
N GLY A 141 9.99 6.39 -8.90
CA GLY A 141 8.79 7.14 -8.50
C GLY A 141 8.50 7.10 -7.00
N GLU A 142 7.40 7.74 -6.60
CA GLU A 142 6.92 7.77 -5.20
C GLU A 142 6.28 6.44 -4.78
N SER A 143 6.41 6.12 -3.49
CA SER A 143 5.84 4.91 -2.89
C SER A 143 5.08 5.23 -1.60
N TYR A 144 4.14 4.36 -1.25
CA TYR A 144 3.51 4.35 0.07
C TYR A 144 4.06 3.17 0.85
N ILE A 145 4.59 3.39 2.05
CA ILE A 145 5.01 2.30 2.95
C ILE A 145 4.25 2.42 4.27
N HIS A 146 3.50 1.37 4.59
CA HIS A 146 2.79 1.30 5.86
C HIS A 146 3.77 1.33 7.03
N GLY A 147 3.43 2.08 8.08
CA GLY A 147 4.28 2.30 9.25
C GLY A 147 5.26 3.47 9.08
N ILE A 148 5.85 3.67 7.89
CA ILE A 148 6.79 4.79 7.64
C ILE A 148 6.04 6.11 7.46
N MET A 149 4.93 6.10 6.72
CA MET A 149 4.17 7.32 6.48
C MET A 149 3.10 7.59 7.55
N THR A 150 3.31 7.06 8.75
CA THR A 150 2.46 7.37 9.90
C THR A 150 3.01 8.57 10.65
N GLU A 151 2.15 9.39 11.25
CA GLU A 151 2.56 10.53 12.09
C GLU A 151 3.52 10.10 13.21
N ARG A 152 3.27 8.92 13.80
CA ARG A 152 4.12 8.34 14.85
C ARG A 152 5.57 8.13 14.40
N PHE A 153 5.77 7.72 13.15
CA PHE A 153 7.11 7.51 12.61
C PHE A 153 7.84 8.84 12.46
N TRP A 154 7.20 9.82 11.81
CA TRP A 154 7.79 11.13 11.57
C TRP A 154 8.13 11.88 12.86
N ASN A 155 7.30 11.77 13.90
CA ASN A 155 7.58 12.38 15.21
C ASN A 155 8.80 11.79 15.93
N ASN A 156 9.16 10.54 15.64
CA ASN A 156 10.29 9.86 16.27
C ASN A 156 11.51 9.73 15.35
N PHE A 157 11.38 10.11 14.08
CA PHE A 157 12.43 9.95 13.09
C PHE A 157 13.51 11.02 13.29
N ARG A 158 14.70 10.59 13.73
CA ARG A 158 15.87 11.47 13.86
C ARG A 158 16.66 11.47 12.56
N TRP A 159 16.73 12.62 11.90
CA TRP A 159 17.57 12.84 10.72
C TRP A 159 19.06 12.86 11.09
N ASN A 160 19.64 11.69 11.34
CA ASN A 160 21.06 11.58 11.71
C ASN A 160 21.97 11.23 10.50
N SER A 161 21.57 11.58 9.27
CA SER A 161 22.33 11.44 8.00
C SER A 161 22.05 10.20 7.13
N ALA A 162 20.91 9.51 7.27
CA ALA A 162 20.63 8.29 6.49
C ALA A 162 19.31 8.36 5.70
N SER A 163 19.42 8.19 4.38
CA SER A 163 18.33 7.65 3.55
C SER A 163 17.94 6.28 4.12
N ILE A 164 16.68 6.07 4.51
CA ILE A 164 16.21 4.72 4.85
C ILE A 164 16.25 3.87 3.59
N LEU A 165 17.25 3.02 3.43
CA LEU A 165 17.37 2.06 2.32
C LEU A 165 16.62 0.77 2.68
N ILE A 166 15.51 0.48 2.01
CA ILE A 166 14.78 -0.78 2.15
C ILE A 166 14.89 -1.54 0.83
N TRP A 167 15.43 -2.76 0.90
CA TRP A 167 15.58 -3.63 -0.27
C TRP A 167 14.28 -4.39 -0.56
N ILE A 168 13.75 -4.23 -1.77
CA ILE A 168 12.60 -4.98 -2.28
C ILE A 168 13.13 -6.29 -2.88
N LYS A 169 12.53 -7.43 -2.52
CA LYS A 169 12.62 -8.67 -3.30
C LYS A 169 11.25 -8.82 -3.90
#